data_AF-A0A4P6ETR1-F1
#
_entry.id   AF-A0A4P6ETR1-F1
#
_cell.length_a   1.000
_cell.length_b   1.000
_cell.length_c   1.000
_cell.angle_alpha   90.00
_cell.angle_beta   90.00
_cell.angle_gamma   90.00
#
_symmetry.space_group_name_H-M   'P 1'
#
loop_
_entity.id
_entity.type
_entity.pdbx_description
1 polymer ?
#
loop_
_entity_poly.entity_id
_entity_poly.type
_entity_poly.pdbx_seq_one_letter_code
_entity_poly.pdbx_strand_id
1 'polypeptide(L)'
;MSISKRKLIISVSFGLNVIFIVCLFFLYHLYQENTDMKKRAILQYALQQNEVLLDLETALNHEDNKVDYINSLIGAYANIYHNFNLTKNYNSVGEKVHFPENINIFNNPKSSSPVVYSLDNRVTGEFNEEMDQKLKQYISYVSQVVNTLDMQHKIKGKSLSEQYKTLNEVSDLIDGFKLEK
;
A
#
# COMPACT_ATOMS: atom_id res chain seq x y z
N MET A 1 6.40 58.79 -28.22
CA MET A 1 5.18 58.79 -27.38
C MET A 1 5.56 58.27 -26.00
N SER A 2 5.69 59.11 -24.96
CA SER A 2 6.11 58.63 -23.63
C SER A 2 4.92 57.99 -22.91
N ILE A 3 5.04 56.72 -22.53
CA ILE A 3 4.04 56.03 -21.70
C ILE A 3 4.01 56.74 -20.34
N SER A 4 2.82 57.16 -19.89
CA SER A 4 2.69 57.80 -18.59
C SER A 4 3.02 56.79 -17.49
N LYS A 5 3.70 57.22 -16.42
CA LYS A 5 4.07 56.37 -15.28
C LYS A 5 2.87 55.55 -14.75
N ARG A 6 1.66 56.14 -14.79
CA ARG A 6 0.41 55.47 -14.38
C ARG A 6 0.03 54.31 -15.31
N LYS A 7 0.16 54.46 -16.63
CA LYS A 7 -0.10 53.38 -17.59
C LYS A 7 0.92 52.24 -17.43
N LEU A 8 2.19 52.57 -17.19
CA LEU A 8 3.24 51.59 -16.90
C LEU A 8 2.91 50.78 -15.64
N ILE A 9 2.54 51.44 -14.54
CA ILE A 9 2.19 50.78 -13.28
C ILE A 9 0.99 49.85 -13.47
N ILE A 10 -0.05 50.27 -14.19
CA ILE A 10 -1.23 49.42 -14.46
C ILE A 10 -0.84 48.19 -15.28
N SER A 11 -0.05 48.36 -16.33
CA SER A 11 0.41 47.24 -17.17
C SER A 11 1.29 46.26 -16.40
N VAL A 12 2.20 46.74 -15.55
CA VAL A 12 3.05 45.89 -14.69
C VAL A 12 2.20 45.16 -13.66
N SER A 13 1.29 45.85 -12.97
CA SER A 13 0.39 45.20 -12.00
C SER A 13 -0.49 44.15 -12.66
N PHE A 14 -1.02 44.40 -13.86
CA PHE A 14 -1.80 43.41 -14.59
C PHE A 14 -0.95 42.19 -14.97
N GLY A 15 0.25 42.41 -15.51
CA GLY A 15 1.20 41.33 -15.83
C GLY A 15 1.56 40.47 -14.62
N LEU A 16 1.83 41.10 -13.47
CA LEU A 16 2.13 40.39 -12.22
C LEU A 16 0.93 39.57 -11.71
N ASN A 17 -0.30 40.11 -11.80
CA ASN A 17 -1.50 39.36 -11.43
C ASN A 17 -1.72 38.13 -12.32
N VAL A 18 -1.50 38.26 -13.64
CA VAL A 18 -1.60 37.12 -14.57
C VAL A 18 -0.56 36.06 -14.22
N ILE A 19 0.71 36.44 -14.00
CA ILE A 19 1.77 35.51 -13.59
C ILE A 19 1.41 34.83 -12.27
N PHE A 20 0.93 35.59 -11.29
CA PHE A 20 0.55 35.05 -9.99
C PHE A 20 -0.57 34.00 -10.10
N ILE A 21 -1.62 34.28 -10.88
CA ILE A 21 -2.71 33.33 -11.13
C ILE A 21 -2.19 32.06 -11.81
N VAL A 22 -1.31 32.20 -12.81
CA VAL A 22 -0.70 31.05 -13.49
C VAL A 22 0.15 30.22 -12.52
N CYS A 23 0.98 30.84 -11.69
CA CYS A 23 1.75 30.16 -10.66
C CYS A 23 0.86 29.43 -9.65
N LEU A 24 -0.21 30.07 -9.17
CA LEU A 24 -1.18 29.42 -8.28
C LEU A 24 -1.87 28.22 -8.93
N PHE A 25 -2.21 28.32 -10.22
CA PHE A 25 -2.80 27.22 -10.97
C PHE A 25 -1.86 26.02 -11.07
N PHE A 26 -0.58 26.25 -11.41
CA PHE A 26 0.43 25.18 -11.45
C PHE A 26 0.67 24.56 -10.07
N LEU A 27 0.77 25.38 -9.01
CA LEU A 27 0.93 24.90 -7.64
C LEU A 27 -0.27 24.04 -7.20
N TYR A 28 -1.48 24.48 -7.52
CA TYR A 28 -2.70 23.73 -7.23
C TYR A 28 -2.73 22.39 -7.99
N HIS A 29 -2.37 22.38 -9.28
CA HIS A 29 -2.32 21.15 -10.06
C HIS A 29 -1.30 20.15 -9.50
N LEU A 30 -0.09 20.61 -9.19
CA LEU A 30 0.96 19.78 -8.57
C LEU A 30 0.52 19.22 -7.21
N TYR A 31 -0.17 20.04 -6.40
CA TYR A 31 -0.71 19.61 -5.11
C TYR A 31 -1.78 18.52 -5.27
N GLN A 32 -2.70 18.69 -6.22
CA GLN A 32 -3.74 17.70 -6.52
C GLN A 32 -3.13 16.39 -7.04
N GLU A 33 -2.20 16.46 -7.98
CA GLU A 33 -1.52 15.28 -8.54
C GLU A 33 -0.79 14.49 -7.43
N ASN A 34 -0.09 15.18 -6.53
CA ASN A 34 0.56 14.54 -5.39
C ASN A 34 -0.45 13.88 -4.43
N THR A 35 -1.58 14.54 -4.19
CA THR A 35 -2.67 13.99 -3.36
C THR A 35 -3.25 12.74 -4.00
N ASP A 36 -3.54 12.76 -5.30
CA ASP A 36 -4.10 11.63 -6.03
C ASP A 36 -3.14 10.45 -6.11
N MET A 37 -1.85 10.69 -6.34
CA MET A 37 -0.83 9.64 -6.30
C MET A 37 -0.80 8.94 -4.93
N LYS A 38 -0.78 9.70 -3.83
CA LYS A 38 -0.82 9.14 -2.47
C LYS A 38 -2.07 8.29 -2.26
N LYS A 39 -3.24 8.84 -2.60
CA LYS A 39 -4.51 8.12 -2.44
C LYS A 39 -4.56 6.82 -3.25
N ARG A 40 -4.03 6.83 -4.48
CA ARG A 40 -3.96 5.65 -5.34
C ARG A 40 -3.02 4.59 -4.78
N ALA A 41 -1.86 4.97 -4.25
CA ALA A 41 -0.93 4.03 -3.63
C ALA A 41 -1.55 3.35 -2.40
N ILE A 42 -2.23 4.11 -1.53
CA ILE A 42 -2.91 3.53 -0.36
C ILE A 42 -4.06 2.60 -0.78
N LEU A 43 -4.83 3.00 -1.80
CA LEU A 43 -5.89 2.16 -2.37
C LEU A 43 -5.33 0.88 -2.97
N GLN A 44 -4.22 0.97 -3.70
CA GLN A 44 -3.55 -0.18 -4.30
C GLN A 44 -3.06 -1.16 -3.23
N TYR A 45 -2.42 -0.65 -2.16
CA TYR A 45 -2.02 -1.46 -1.02
C TYR A 45 -3.23 -2.21 -0.42
N ALA A 46 -4.33 -1.48 -0.16
CA ALA A 46 -5.52 -2.09 0.43
C ALA A 46 -6.17 -3.16 -0.48
N LEU A 47 -6.21 -2.92 -1.79
CA LEU A 47 -6.71 -3.88 -2.76
C LEU A 47 -5.82 -5.14 -2.77
N GLN A 48 -4.51 -4.96 -2.88
CA GLN A 48 -3.58 -6.09 -2.93
C GLN A 48 -3.58 -6.90 -1.63
N GLN A 49 -3.77 -6.26 -0.48
CA GLN A 49 -3.90 -6.97 0.78
C GLN A 49 -5.17 -7.86 0.82
N ASN A 50 -6.28 -7.43 0.19
CA ASN A 50 -7.46 -8.29 0.03
C ASN A 50 -7.16 -9.49 -0.89
N GLU A 51 -6.47 -9.28 -2.00
CA GLU A 51 -6.06 -10.37 -2.90
C GLU A 51 -5.13 -11.37 -2.18
N VAL A 52 -4.20 -10.89 -1.35
CA VAL A 52 -3.36 -11.78 -0.51
C VAL A 52 -4.23 -12.65 0.40
N LEU A 53 -5.24 -12.08 1.06
CA LEU A 53 -6.13 -12.86 1.92
C LEU A 53 -6.91 -13.90 1.11
N LEU A 54 -7.49 -13.49 -0.01
CA LEU A 54 -8.26 -14.36 -0.89
C LEU A 54 -7.42 -15.54 -1.38
N ASP A 55 -6.21 -15.29 -1.84
CA ASP A 55 -5.28 -16.30 -2.32
C ASP A 55 -4.86 -17.27 -1.19
N LEU A 56 -4.59 -16.74 0.01
CA LEU A 56 -4.24 -17.57 1.16
C LEU A 56 -5.41 -18.44 1.65
N GLU A 57 -6.61 -17.90 1.70
CA GLU A 57 -7.83 -18.66 2.03
C GLU A 57 -8.14 -19.70 0.95
N THR A 58 -7.92 -19.37 -0.32
CA THR A 58 -8.08 -20.30 -1.44
C THR A 58 -7.07 -21.43 -1.33
N ALA A 59 -5.82 -21.15 -0.97
CA ALA A 59 -4.83 -22.19 -0.70
C ALA A 59 -5.32 -23.13 0.41
N LEU A 60 -5.73 -22.61 1.58
CA LEU A 60 -6.23 -23.44 2.67
C LEU A 60 -7.44 -24.32 2.28
N ASN A 61 -8.35 -23.78 1.46
CA ASN A 61 -9.54 -24.50 1.01
C ASN A 61 -9.26 -25.60 -0.03
N HIS A 62 -8.08 -25.58 -0.67
CA HIS A 62 -7.67 -26.54 -1.69
C HIS A 62 -6.39 -27.29 -1.29
N GLU A 63 -6.16 -27.50 0.01
CA GLU A 63 -5.00 -28.24 0.51
C GLU A 63 -4.85 -29.63 -0.15
N ASP A 64 -5.96 -30.27 -0.50
CA ASP A 64 -6.01 -31.57 -1.18
C ASP A 64 -5.67 -31.50 -2.68
N ASN A 65 -5.94 -30.38 -3.35
CA ASN A 65 -5.57 -30.13 -4.73
C ASN A 65 -4.22 -29.41 -4.82
N LYS A 66 -3.15 -30.19 -5.03
CA LYS A 66 -1.76 -29.69 -5.09
C LYS A 66 -1.57 -28.52 -6.07
N VAL A 67 -2.22 -28.53 -7.23
CA VAL A 67 -2.01 -27.49 -8.26
C VAL A 67 -2.63 -26.17 -7.81
N ASP A 68 -3.89 -26.21 -7.37
CA ASP A 68 -4.61 -25.00 -6.95
C ASP A 68 -4.03 -24.40 -5.67
N TYR A 69 -3.60 -25.25 -4.73
CA TYR A 69 -2.85 -24.83 -3.55
C TYR A 69 -1.60 -24.03 -3.91
N ILE A 70 -0.74 -24.59 -4.77
CA ILE A 70 0.53 -23.96 -5.16
C ILE A 70 0.27 -22.66 -5.92
N ASN A 71 -0.64 -22.66 -6.88
CA ASN A 71 -0.97 -21.46 -7.66
C ASN A 71 -1.48 -20.32 -6.77
N SER A 72 -2.32 -20.65 -5.79
CA SER A 72 -2.85 -19.65 -4.85
C SER A 72 -1.74 -19.10 -3.95
N LEU A 73 -0.85 -19.94 -3.41
CA LEU A 73 0.29 -19.47 -2.63
C LEU A 73 1.27 -18.61 -3.44
N ILE A 74 1.48 -18.91 -4.73
CA ILE A 74 2.27 -18.07 -5.65
C ILE A 74 1.61 -16.70 -5.81
N GLY A 75 0.28 -16.66 -6.01
CA GLY A 75 -0.50 -15.42 -6.08
C GLY A 75 -0.35 -14.57 -4.83
N ALA A 76 -0.54 -15.19 -3.65
CA ALA A 76 -0.36 -14.54 -2.37
C ALA A 76 1.05 -13.95 -2.22
N TYR A 77 2.09 -14.74 -2.49
CA TYR A 77 3.47 -14.27 -2.36
C TYR A 77 3.82 -13.16 -3.34
N ALA A 78 3.34 -13.22 -4.58
CA ALA A 78 3.55 -12.16 -5.57
C ALA A 78 2.94 -10.83 -5.12
N ASN A 79 1.72 -10.86 -4.57
CA ASN A 79 1.05 -9.68 -4.04
C ASN A 79 1.74 -9.14 -2.77
N ILE A 80 2.19 -10.01 -1.86
CA ILE A 80 3.00 -9.63 -0.69
C ILE A 80 4.29 -8.93 -1.14
N TYR A 81 5.02 -9.49 -2.10
CA TYR A 81 6.24 -8.90 -2.61
C TYR A 81 6.00 -7.55 -3.30
N HIS A 82 4.88 -7.40 -4.00
CA HIS A 82 4.49 -6.11 -4.56
C HIS A 82 4.19 -5.09 -3.47
N ASN A 83 3.44 -5.47 -2.42
CA ASN A 83 3.18 -4.62 -1.26
C ASN A 83 4.48 -4.20 -0.56
N PHE A 84 5.44 -5.11 -0.40
CA PHE A 84 6.76 -4.80 0.14
C PHE A 84 7.47 -3.74 -0.69
N ASN A 85 7.39 -3.81 -2.02
CA ASN A 85 7.98 -2.78 -2.85
C ASN A 85 7.21 -1.47 -2.76
N LEU A 86 5.88 -1.49 -2.83
CA LEU A 86 5.03 -0.30 -2.75
C LEU A 86 5.25 0.51 -1.46
N THR A 87 5.52 -0.16 -0.34
CA THR A 87 5.57 0.44 1.00
C THR A 87 6.99 0.78 1.48
N LYS A 88 8.03 0.56 0.65
CA LYS A 88 9.40 0.96 0.97
C LYS A 88 9.57 2.47 0.89
N ASN A 89 10.12 3.07 1.95
CA ASN A 89 10.31 4.51 2.06
C ASN A 89 11.41 5.12 1.15
N TYR A 90 12.20 4.29 0.46
CA TYR A 90 13.35 4.71 -0.35
C TYR A 90 13.14 4.49 -1.87
N ASN A 91 11.91 4.34 -2.33
CA ASN A 91 11.60 4.32 -3.76
C ASN A 91 10.74 5.52 -4.17
N SER A 92 10.60 5.74 -5.49
CA SER A 92 9.92 6.91 -6.05
C SER A 92 8.45 7.08 -5.61
N VAL A 93 7.82 6.00 -5.13
CA VAL A 93 6.46 6.03 -4.57
C VAL A 93 6.51 6.29 -3.07
N GLY A 94 7.34 5.60 -2.29
CA GLY A 94 7.48 5.77 -0.84
C GLY A 94 8.11 7.10 -0.42
N GLU A 95 8.94 7.71 -1.27
CA GLU A 95 9.39 9.10 -1.09
C GLU A 95 8.22 10.09 -1.15
N LYS A 96 7.16 9.74 -1.89
CA LYS A 96 5.95 10.54 -2.03
C LYS A 96 4.84 10.10 -1.09
N VAL A 97 4.82 8.85 -0.63
CA VAL A 97 3.76 8.26 0.20
C VAL A 97 4.37 7.68 1.47
N HIS A 98 4.11 8.32 2.60
CA HIS A 98 4.63 7.88 3.89
C HIS A 98 3.83 6.70 4.45
N PHE A 99 4.19 5.48 4.06
CA PHE A 99 3.69 4.28 4.75
C PHE A 99 4.43 4.08 6.08
N PRO A 100 3.71 3.72 7.16
CA PRO A 100 4.36 3.25 8.39
C PRO A 100 5.33 2.09 8.12
N GLU A 101 6.51 2.13 8.75
CA GLU A 101 7.61 1.18 8.48
C GLU A 101 7.23 -0.27 8.80
N ASN A 102 6.44 -0.47 9.85
CA ASN A 102 5.95 -1.79 10.24
C ASN A 102 5.01 -2.43 9.19
N ILE A 103 4.27 -1.64 8.40
CA ILE A 103 3.54 -2.15 7.23
C ILE A 103 4.52 -2.72 6.21
N ASN A 104 5.67 -2.09 6.00
CA ASN A 104 6.70 -2.63 5.12
C ASN A 104 7.31 -3.92 5.68
N ILE A 105 7.60 -3.95 6.99
CA ILE A 105 8.11 -5.13 7.69
C ILE A 105 7.14 -6.30 7.55
N PHE A 106 5.84 -6.07 7.77
CA PHE A 106 4.81 -7.10 7.64
C PHE A 106 4.81 -7.80 6.27
N ASN A 107 5.09 -7.04 5.20
CA ASN A 107 5.13 -7.56 3.83
C ASN A 107 6.51 -8.08 3.41
N ASN A 108 7.54 -7.98 4.26
CA ASN A 108 8.89 -8.35 3.87
C ASN A 108 9.04 -9.89 3.71
N PRO A 109 10.02 -10.38 2.92
CA PRO A 109 10.21 -11.82 2.68
C PRO A 109 10.42 -12.67 3.94
N LYS A 110 10.91 -12.07 5.03
CA LYS A 110 11.19 -12.77 6.29
C LYS A 110 9.94 -12.93 7.14
N SER A 111 9.12 -11.90 7.26
CA SER A 111 7.83 -11.96 7.96
C SER A 111 6.80 -12.78 7.17
N SER A 112 6.92 -12.84 5.85
CA SER A 112 6.12 -13.72 4.98
C SER A 112 6.77 -15.08 4.71
N SER A 113 7.83 -15.45 5.44
CA SER A 113 8.54 -16.74 5.26
C SER A 113 7.62 -17.96 5.30
N PRO A 114 6.53 -18.02 6.13
CA PRO A 114 5.68 -19.21 6.18
C PRO A 114 4.98 -19.51 4.84
N VAL A 115 4.72 -18.50 4.02
CA VAL A 115 4.13 -18.67 2.68
C VAL A 115 5.12 -19.39 1.75
N VAL A 116 6.39 -18.98 1.78
CA VAL A 116 7.46 -19.55 0.94
C VAL A 116 7.80 -20.97 1.41
N TYR A 117 7.91 -21.19 2.72
CA TYR A 117 8.13 -22.53 3.26
C TYR A 117 7.00 -23.50 2.90
N SER A 118 5.74 -23.03 2.93
CA SER A 118 4.60 -23.85 2.52
C SER A 118 4.60 -24.19 1.03
N LEU A 119 5.13 -23.30 0.18
CA LEU A 119 5.39 -23.61 -1.23
C LEU A 119 6.46 -24.71 -1.35
N ASP A 120 7.60 -24.55 -0.70
CA ASP A 120 8.73 -25.48 -0.79
C ASP A 120 8.37 -26.87 -0.27
N ASN A 121 7.75 -26.96 0.91
CA ASN A 121 7.29 -28.21 1.53
C ASN A 121 6.33 -29.00 0.62
N ARG A 122 5.44 -28.31 -0.09
CA ARG A 122 4.48 -28.98 -0.99
C ARG A 122 5.13 -29.47 -2.28
N VAL A 123 6.20 -28.81 -2.73
CA VAL A 123 7.01 -29.25 -3.86
C VAL A 123 7.83 -30.48 -3.47
N THR A 124 8.48 -30.47 -2.31
CA THR A 124 9.34 -31.57 -1.82
C THR A 124 8.55 -32.75 -1.23
N GLY A 125 7.28 -32.55 -0.86
CA GLY A 125 6.44 -33.56 -0.21
C GLY A 125 6.70 -33.72 1.29
N GLU A 126 7.45 -32.79 1.89
CA GLU A 126 7.76 -32.79 3.31
C GLU A 126 6.65 -32.05 4.09
N PHE A 127 6.05 -32.70 5.09
CA PHE A 127 5.08 -32.06 5.98
C PHE A 127 5.79 -31.54 7.22
N ASN A 128 5.59 -30.27 7.54
CA ASN A 128 6.10 -29.63 8.76
C ASN A 128 4.95 -28.92 9.50
N GLU A 129 4.53 -29.52 10.61
CA GLU A 129 3.43 -29.03 11.43
C GLU A 129 3.68 -27.64 12.02
N GLU A 130 4.93 -27.31 12.39
CA GLU A 130 5.29 -25.98 12.89
C GLU A 130 5.07 -24.91 11.82
N MET A 131 5.47 -25.19 10.57
CA MET A 131 5.31 -24.25 9.47
C MET A 131 3.84 -24.07 9.07
N ASP A 132 3.05 -25.13 9.12
CA ASP A 132 1.60 -25.06 8.90
C ASP A 132 0.91 -24.16 9.94
N GLN A 133 1.28 -24.30 11.22
CA GLN A 133 0.77 -23.42 12.29
C GLN A 133 1.20 -21.96 12.07
N LYS A 134 2.45 -21.72 11.66
CA LYS A 134 2.94 -20.37 11.33
C LYS A 134 2.22 -19.77 10.13
N LEU A 135 1.92 -20.57 9.10
CA LEU A 135 1.13 -20.12 7.96
C LEU A 135 -0.28 -19.70 8.39
N LYS A 136 -0.98 -20.56 9.15
CA LYS A 136 -2.32 -20.25 9.69
C LYS A 136 -2.31 -18.99 10.55
N GLN A 137 -1.27 -18.80 11.37
CA GLN A 137 -1.09 -17.59 12.15
C GLN A 137 -0.88 -16.35 11.26
N TYR A 138 -0.03 -16.45 10.24
CA TYR A 138 0.19 -15.37 9.29
C TYR A 138 -1.10 -15.00 8.52
N ILE A 139 -1.89 -15.99 8.12
CA ILE A 139 -3.21 -15.78 7.49
C ILE A 139 -4.15 -15.02 8.44
N SER A 140 -4.17 -15.38 9.72
CA SER A 140 -4.93 -14.64 10.72
C SER A 140 -4.49 -13.18 10.83
N TYR A 141 -3.19 -12.89 10.78
CA TYR A 141 -2.67 -11.52 10.76
C TYR A 141 -3.09 -10.77 9.50
N VAL A 142 -2.95 -11.39 8.32
CA VAL A 142 -3.42 -10.81 7.04
C VAL A 142 -4.91 -10.49 7.12
N SER A 143 -5.73 -11.39 7.64
CA SER A 143 -7.17 -11.18 7.81
C SER A 143 -7.49 -9.98 8.72
N GLN A 144 -6.79 -9.86 9.85
CA GLN A 144 -6.95 -8.70 10.74
C GLN A 144 -6.54 -7.39 10.07
N VAL A 145 -5.46 -7.39 9.28
CA VAL A 145 -5.02 -6.22 8.50
C VAL A 145 -6.07 -5.84 7.45
N VAL A 146 -6.59 -6.80 6.69
CA VAL A 146 -7.65 -6.58 5.69
C VAL A 146 -8.90 -6.00 6.34
N ASN A 147 -9.34 -6.56 7.46
CA ASN A 147 -10.50 -6.08 8.20
C ASN A 147 -10.29 -4.68 8.76
N THR A 148 -9.07 -4.35 9.18
CA THR A 148 -8.75 -3.02 9.73
C THR A 148 -8.64 -1.98 8.62
N LEU A 149 -8.05 -2.35 7.48
CA LEU A 149 -8.02 -1.54 6.26
C LEU A 149 -9.43 -1.22 5.78
N ASP A 150 -10.34 -2.20 5.78
CA ASP A 150 -11.73 -2.10 5.31
C ASP A 150 -11.82 -1.26 4.02
N MET A 151 -11.42 -1.88 2.90
CA MET A 151 -11.25 -1.18 1.63
C MET A 151 -12.49 -0.37 1.25
N GLN A 152 -13.70 -0.89 1.51
CA GLN A 152 -14.94 -0.25 1.10
C GLN A 152 -15.30 0.94 1.98
N HIS A 153 -15.18 0.81 3.31
CA HIS A 153 -15.70 1.83 4.23
C HIS A 153 -14.64 2.80 4.76
N LYS A 154 -13.35 2.43 4.75
CA LYS A 154 -12.25 3.24 5.33
C LYS A 154 -11.20 3.72 4.34
N ILE A 155 -11.12 3.16 3.13
CA ILE A 155 -10.14 3.58 2.11
C ILE A 155 -10.83 4.22 0.90
N LYS A 156 -11.72 3.48 0.23
CA LYS A 156 -12.31 3.90 -1.05
C LYS A 156 -13.16 5.16 -0.87
N GLY A 157 -12.92 6.16 -1.70
CA GLY A 157 -13.65 7.44 -1.67
C GLY A 157 -13.33 8.35 -0.47
N LYS A 158 -12.47 7.92 0.47
CA LYS A 158 -12.08 8.73 1.63
C LYS A 158 -11.06 9.81 1.28
N SER A 159 -10.95 10.81 2.15
CA SER A 159 -9.89 11.81 2.06
C SER A 159 -8.52 11.19 2.36
N LEU A 160 -7.44 11.85 1.91
CA LEU A 160 -6.09 11.37 2.18
C LEU A 160 -5.78 11.31 3.69
N SER A 161 -6.29 12.26 4.46
CA SER A 161 -6.11 12.28 5.92
C SER A 161 -6.82 11.09 6.60
N GLU A 162 -8.02 10.74 6.16
CA GLU A 162 -8.74 9.56 6.67
C GLU A 162 -8.00 8.27 6.29
N GLN A 163 -7.51 8.18 5.05
CA GLN A 163 -6.72 7.01 4.61
C GLN A 163 -5.45 6.83 5.44
N TYR A 164 -4.72 7.91 5.77
CA TYR A 164 -3.57 7.84 6.65
C TYR A 164 -3.93 7.46 8.08
N LYS A 165 -5.07 7.93 8.60
CA LYS A 165 -5.56 7.48 9.90
C LYS A 165 -5.77 5.96 9.90
N THR A 166 -6.39 5.41 8.87
CA THR A 166 -6.57 3.96 8.71
C THR A 166 -5.21 3.23 8.62
N LEU A 167 -4.23 3.76 7.90
CA LEU A 167 -2.89 3.17 7.87
C LEU A 167 -2.21 3.17 9.23
N ASN A 168 -2.40 4.21 10.05
CA ASN A 168 -1.89 4.23 11.40
C ASN A 168 -2.59 3.20 12.30
N GLU A 169 -3.91 3.03 12.17
CA GLU A 169 -4.64 1.95 12.86
C GLU A 169 -4.10 0.56 12.49
N VAL A 170 -3.78 0.34 11.20
CA VAL A 170 -3.13 -0.90 10.72
C VAL A 170 -1.73 -1.06 11.28
N SER A 171 -0.95 0.02 11.33
CA SER A 171 0.37 0.04 11.94
C SER A 171 0.31 -0.36 13.43
N ASP A 172 -0.57 0.28 14.19
CA ASP A 172 -0.74 -0.01 15.63
C ASP A 172 -1.14 -1.48 15.86
N LEU A 173 -1.96 -2.05 14.97
CA LEU A 173 -2.30 -3.46 14.98
C LEU A 173 -1.07 -4.36 14.73
N ILE A 174 -0.27 -4.04 13.71
CA ILE A 174 0.92 -4.82 13.33
C ILE A 174 1.97 -4.84 14.43
N ASP A 175 2.12 -3.76 15.19
CA ASP A 175 3.06 -3.72 16.33
C ASP A 175 2.70 -4.75 17.41
N GLY A 176 1.44 -5.18 17.48
CA GLY A 176 0.99 -6.26 18.36
C GLY A 176 1.30 -7.67 17.84
N PHE A 177 1.70 -7.83 16.57
CA PHE A 177 1.95 -9.13 15.97
C PHE A 177 3.31 -9.71 16.36
N LYS A 178 3.34 -11.02 16.58
CA LYS A 178 4.58 -11.78 16.78
C LYS A 178 5.15 -12.18 15.42
N LEU A 179 5.70 -11.22 14.68
CA LEU A 179 6.34 -11.46 13.37
C LEU A 179 7.76 -12.00 13.53
N GLU A 180 8.18 -12.87 12.61
CA GLU A 180 9.60 -13.20 12.45
C GLU A 180 10.34 -11.94 11.94
N LYS A 181 11.22 -11.41 12.78
CA LYS A 181 12.05 -10.20 12.52
C LYS A 181 13.44 -10.57 12.07
#